data_AF-A0A4Q5QX14-F1
#
_entry.id   AF-A0A4Q5QX14-F1
#
_cell.length_a   1.000
_cell.length_b   1.000
_cell.length_c   1.000
_cell.angle_alpha   90.00
_cell.angle_beta   90.00
_cell.angle_gamma   90.00
#
_symmetry.space_group_name_H-M   'P 1'
#
loop_
_entity.id
_entity.type
_entity.pdbx_description
1 polymer ?
#
loop_
_entity_poly.entity_id
_entity_poly.type
_entity_poly.pdbx_seq_one_letter_code
_entity_poly.pdbx_strand_id
1 'polypeptide(L)'
;MKKIFFLIALTSIFFQNCANKKRVAGGGTDKQGARRAEVLFLGNQSTHHNSGRFAPMLISPLFELGVNVTYTADSSALNAATLAKYDGIMIY
;
A
#
# COMPACT_ATOMS: atom_id res chain seq x y z
N MET A 1 -27.02 -41.19 -11.79
CA MET A 1 -25.98 -41.35 -10.74
C MET A 1 -24.59 -40.89 -11.17
N LYS A 2 -24.08 -41.26 -12.36
CA LYS A 2 -22.75 -40.82 -12.85
C LYS A 2 -22.57 -39.28 -12.96
N LYS A 3 -23.63 -38.55 -13.33
CA LYS A 3 -23.63 -37.08 -13.41
C LYS A 3 -23.54 -36.38 -12.05
N ILE A 4 -24.11 -36.97 -11.00
CA ILE A 4 -24.01 -36.45 -9.62
C ILE A 4 -22.57 -36.62 -9.11
N PHE A 5 -21.94 -37.77 -9.36
CA PHE A 5 -20.54 -37.99 -8.99
C PHE A 5 -19.59 -37.01 -9.70
N PHE A 6 -19.85 -36.71 -10.97
CA PHE A 6 -19.05 -35.72 -11.71
C PHE A 6 -19.20 -34.30 -11.16
N LEU A 7 -20.41 -33.93 -10.70
CA LEU A 7 -20.68 -32.62 -10.12
C LEU A 7 -19.98 -32.43 -8.76
N ILE A 8 -19.94 -33.46 -7.92
CA ILE A 8 -19.26 -33.45 -6.61
C ILE A 8 -17.73 -33.40 -6.78
N ALA A 9 -17.19 -34.12 -7.78
CA ALA A 9 -15.77 -34.05 -8.10
C ALA A 9 -15.35 -32.65 -8.59
N LEU A 10 -16.18 -31.99 -9.40
CA LEU A 10 -15.88 -30.67 -9.94
C LEU A 10 -15.92 -29.56 -8.89
N THR A 11 -16.85 -29.63 -7.92
CA THR A 11 -16.91 -28.65 -6.82
C THR A 11 -15.77 -28.81 -5.83
N SER A 12 -15.26 -30.03 -5.62
CA SER A 12 -14.15 -30.30 -4.70
C SER A 12 -12.83 -29.66 -5.14
N ILE A 13 -12.62 -29.44 -6.45
CA ILE A 13 -11.41 -28.81 -7.00
C ILE A 13 -11.39 -27.31 -6.68
N PHE A 14 -12.54 -26.64 -6.62
CA PHE A 14 -12.63 -25.21 -6.32
C PHE A 14 -12.28 -24.86 -4.86
N PHE A 15 -12.44 -25.80 -3.91
CA PHE A 15 -12.15 -25.56 -2.50
C PHE A 15 -10.68 -25.77 -2.10
N GLN A 16 -9.85 -26.38 -2.95
CA GLN A 16 -8.46 -26.68 -2.59
C GLN A 16 -7.49 -25.49 -2.78
N ASN A 17 -7.90 -24.41 -3.46
CA ASN A 17 -7.00 -23.31 -3.81
C ASN A 17 -6.87 -22.21 -2.75
N CYS A 18 -7.59 -22.32 -1.62
CA CYS A 18 -7.46 -21.37 -0.50
C CYS A 18 -6.37 -21.75 0.52
N ALA A 19 -5.80 -22.97 0.45
CA ALA A 19 -4.92 -23.49 1.52
C ALA A 19 -3.41 -23.31 1.28
N ASN A 20 -2.96 -22.87 0.10
CA ASN A 20 -1.54 -22.90 -0.29
C ASN A 20 -0.83 -21.53 -0.29
N LYS A 21 -1.22 -20.59 0.57
CA LYS A 21 -0.39 -19.39 0.80
C LYS A 21 0.78 -19.73 1.73
N LYS A 22 1.88 -20.25 1.17
CA LYS A 22 3.17 -20.37 1.88
C LYS A 22 3.52 -19.02 2.51
N ARG A 23 3.43 -18.92 3.84
CA ARG A 23 3.96 -17.79 4.60
C ARG A 23 5.48 -17.92 4.60
N VAL A 24 6.16 -17.05 3.87
CA VAL A 24 7.62 -16.88 4.00
C VAL A 24 7.87 -16.33 5.40
N ALA A 25 8.35 -17.19 6.30
CA ALA A 25 8.87 -16.76 7.59
C ALA A 25 10.27 -16.20 7.37
N GLY A 26 10.40 -14.88 7.34
CA GLY A 26 11.68 -14.18 7.30
C GLY A 26 11.97 -13.47 8.62
N GLY A 27 13.05 -13.88 9.28
CA GLY A 27 13.95 -13.07 10.14
C GLY A 27 13.35 -12.23 11.27
N GLY A 28 13.62 -12.62 12.51
CA GLY A 28 13.26 -11.84 13.69
C GLY A 28 14.12 -10.60 13.93
N THR A 29 13.46 -9.52 14.36
CA THR A 29 13.79 -8.65 15.51
C THR A 29 12.53 -7.85 15.81
N ASP A 30 11.97 -8.05 17.01
CA ASP A 30 10.79 -7.40 17.60
C ASP A 30 9.48 -7.36 16.81
N LYS A 31 8.40 -7.77 17.48
CA LYS A 31 7.03 -7.86 16.98
C LYS A 31 6.37 -6.49 16.79
N GLN A 32 7.04 -5.52 16.19
CA GLN A 32 6.33 -4.49 15.44
C GLN A 32 6.01 -5.15 14.09
N GLY A 33 4.80 -5.69 13.94
CA GLY A 33 4.38 -6.27 12.66
C GLY A 33 4.69 -5.31 11.51
N ALA A 34 4.96 -5.85 10.31
CA ALA A 34 5.26 -5.04 9.13
C ALA A 34 4.24 -3.89 9.01
N ARG A 35 4.70 -2.66 9.23
CA ARG A 35 3.88 -1.45 9.14
C ARG A 35 4.00 -0.82 7.78
N ARG A 36 3.04 0.03 7.43
CA ARG A 36 3.07 0.85 6.21
C ARG A 36 4.26 1.81 6.26
N ALA A 37 4.81 2.13 5.10
CA ALA A 37 5.78 3.21 4.96
C ALA A 37 5.03 4.55 4.97
N GLU A 38 5.50 5.51 5.76
CA GLU A 38 4.91 6.85 5.88
C GLU A 38 5.73 7.84 5.05
N VAL A 39 5.13 8.44 4.02
CA VAL A 39 5.84 9.34 3.09
C VAL A 39 5.19 10.72 3.09
N LEU A 40 6.00 11.77 3.26
CA LEU A 40 5.58 13.15 3.01
C LEU A 40 5.72 13.46 1.53
N PHE A 41 4.63 13.90 0.89
CA PHE A 41 4.63 14.37 -0.48
C PHE A 41 4.52 15.90 -0.53
N LEU A 42 5.64 16.56 -0.83
CA LEU A 42 5.70 18.01 -0.99
C LEU A 42 5.37 18.37 -2.45
N GLY A 43 4.18 18.93 -2.64
CA GLY A 43 3.73 19.53 -3.89
C GLY A 43 3.91 21.05 -3.92
N ASN A 44 3.05 21.70 -4.70
CA ASN A 44 3.08 23.12 -4.97
C ASN A 44 1.65 23.69 -5.14
N GLN A 45 1.52 25.02 -5.16
CA GLN A 45 0.25 25.72 -5.39
C GLN A 45 0.04 26.10 -6.87
N SER A 46 0.96 25.73 -7.76
CA SER A 46 0.91 26.09 -9.18
C SER A 46 -0.20 25.32 -9.91
N THR A 47 -0.88 26.00 -10.82
CA THR A 47 -1.87 25.36 -11.71
C THR A 47 -1.25 24.75 -12.96
N HIS A 48 -0.02 25.13 -13.32
CA HIS A 48 0.69 24.60 -14.50
C HIS A 48 1.15 23.15 -14.30
N HIS A 49 1.55 22.80 -13.08
CA HIS A 49 1.84 21.44 -12.65
C HIS A 49 1.11 21.18 -11.33
N ASN A 50 -0.22 21.08 -11.43
CA ASN A 50 -1.13 21.01 -10.28
C ASN A 50 -1.01 19.68 -9.52
N SER A 51 0.05 19.59 -8.72
CA SER A 51 0.36 18.44 -7.86
C SER A 51 -0.81 18.06 -6.98
N GLY A 52 -1.50 19.02 -6.36
CA GLY A 52 -2.67 18.77 -5.52
C GLY A 52 -3.83 18.09 -6.27
N ARG A 53 -4.07 18.47 -7.53
CA ARG A 53 -5.10 17.84 -8.37
C ARG A 53 -4.78 16.38 -8.69
N PHE A 54 -3.51 16.05 -8.92
CA PHE A 54 -3.10 14.72 -9.37
C PHE A 54 -2.59 13.81 -8.24
N ALA A 55 -2.27 14.36 -7.06
CA ALA A 55 -1.81 13.58 -5.91
C ALA A 55 -2.74 12.41 -5.57
N PRO A 56 -4.08 12.56 -5.53
CA PRO A 56 -4.97 11.42 -5.23
C PRO A 56 -4.85 10.24 -6.22
N MET A 57 -4.50 10.50 -7.49
CA MET A 57 -4.29 9.46 -8.50
C MET A 57 -3.03 8.64 -8.21
N LEU A 58 -2.01 9.25 -7.58
CA LEU A 58 -0.79 8.58 -7.16
C LEU A 58 -0.93 7.91 -5.78
N ILE A 59 -1.59 8.58 -4.83
CA ILE A 59 -1.72 8.13 -3.45
C ILE A 59 -2.53 6.83 -3.35
N SER A 60 -3.65 6.74 -4.09
CA SER A 60 -4.53 5.57 -4.07
C SER A 60 -3.82 4.24 -4.36
N PRO A 61 -3.09 4.08 -5.50
CA PRO A 61 -2.37 2.83 -5.76
C PRO A 61 -1.21 2.57 -4.81
N LEU A 62 -0.53 3.61 -4.30
CA LEU A 62 0.53 3.46 -3.31
C LEU A 62 0.01 2.94 -1.97
N PHE A 63 -1.20 3.35 -1.59
CA PHE A 63 -1.86 2.84 -0.39
C PHE A 63 -2.12 1.33 -0.49
N GLU A 64 -2.54 0.81 -1.63
CA GLU A 64 -2.69 -0.65 -1.83
C GLU A 64 -1.36 -1.41 -1.71
N LEU A 65 -0.24 -0.74 -2.02
CA LEU A 65 1.12 -1.28 -1.90
C LEU A 65 1.74 -1.11 -0.51
N GLY A 66 0.98 -0.62 0.48
CA GLY A 66 1.46 -0.45 1.85
C GLY A 66 2.23 0.85 2.10
N VAL A 67 2.11 1.85 1.22
CA VAL A 67 2.71 3.18 1.39
C VAL A 67 1.61 4.19 1.71
N ASN A 68 1.63 4.73 2.92
CA ASN A 68 0.78 5.84 3.31
C ASN A 68 1.44 7.17 2.93
N VAL A 69 0.74 8.02 2.20
CA VAL A 69 1.28 9.27 1.66
C VAL A 69 0.48 10.45 2.19
N THR A 70 1.16 11.41 2.81
CA THR A 70 0.58 12.68 3.25
C THR A 70 0.98 13.79 2.28
N TYR A 71 0.02 14.43 1.61
CA TYR A 71 0.28 15.56 0.72
C TYR A 71 0.31 16.90 1.46
N THR A 72 1.24 17.78 1.11
CA THR A 72 1.24 19.20 1.48
C THR A 72 1.82 20.06 0.36
N ALA A 73 1.34 21.29 0.21
CA ALA A 73 1.97 22.30 -0.63
C ALA A 73 2.75 23.35 0.19
N ASP A 74 2.82 23.17 1.52
CA ASP A 74 3.52 24.08 2.42
C ASP A 74 4.97 23.63 2.63
N SER A 75 5.90 24.41 2.07
CA SER A 75 7.35 24.21 2.24
C SER A 75 7.84 24.32 3.69
N SER A 76 7.07 24.94 4.59
CA SER A 76 7.39 25.00 6.03
C SER A 76 7.42 23.60 6.68
N ALA A 77 6.79 22.61 6.03
CA ALA A 77 6.83 21.22 6.44
C ALA A 77 8.23 20.60 6.35
N LEU A 78 9.17 21.22 5.62
CA LEU A 78 10.58 20.79 5.53
C LEU A 78 11.37 21.19 6.77
N ASN A 79 10.99 20.65 7.92
CA ASN A 79 11.70 20.86 9.18
C ASN A 79 11.88 19.53 9.93
N ALA A 80 12.88 19.49 10.83
CA ALA A 80 13.26 18.26 11.53
C ALA A 80 12.10 17.62 12.31
N ALA A 81 11.24 18.43 12.95
CA ALA A 81 10.12 17.93 13.73
C ALA A 81 9.05 17.26 12.86
N THR A 82 8.79 17.79 11.67
CA THR A 82 7.87 17.17 10.70
C THR A 82 8.51 15.94 10.07
N LEU A 83 9.74 16.06 9.55
CA LEU A 83 10.41 15.00 8.79
C LEU A 83 10.69 13.76 9.64
N ALA A 84 10.91 13.90 10.95
CA ALA A 84 11.08 12.77 11.87
C ALA A 84 9.86 11.83 11.96
N LYS A 85 8.69 12.23 11.43
CA LYS A 85 7.46 11.43 11.42
C LYS A 85 7.33 10.52 10.19
N TYR A 86 8.19 10.72 9.19
CA TYR A 86 8.08 10.05 7.89
C TYR A 86 9.32 9.21 7.61
N ASP A 87 9.12 8.10 6.91
CA ASP A 87 10.18 7.23 6.42
C ASP A 87 10.85 7.78 5.16
N GLY A 88 10.17 8.71 4.46
CA GLY A 88 10.68 9.31 3.24
C GLY A 88 9.95 10.56 2.83
N ILE A 89 10.56 11.25 1.86
CA ILE A 89 10.00 12.43 1.21
C ILE A 89 9.94 12.23 -0.30
N MET A 90 8.81 12.63 -0.89
CA MET A 90 8.59 12.76 -2.32
C MET A 90 8.44 14.26 -2.64
N ILE A 91 9.11 14.74 -3.68
CA ILE A 91 9.08 16.15 -4.09
C ILE A 91 8.56 16.23 -5.52
N TYR A 92 7.59 17.12 -5.76
CA TYR A 92 6.99 17.37 -7.07
C TYR A 92 7.37 18.74 -7.64
#